data_AF-A0AAU6E6M1-F1
#
_entry.id   AF-A0AAU6E6M1-F1
#
_cell.length_a   1.000
_cell.length_b   1.000
_cell.length_c   1.000
_cell.angle_alpha   90.00
_cell.angle_beta   90.00
_cell.angle_gamma   90.00
#
_symmetry.space_group_name_H-M   'P 1'
#
loop_
_entity.id
_entity.type
_entity.pdbx_description
1 polymer ?
#
loop_
_entity_poly.entity_id
_entity_poly.type
_entity_poly.pdbx_seq_one_letter_code
_entity_poly.pdbx_strand_id
1 'polypeptide(L)'
;MDPHQRPRLLEIIQNLRERITEARGNGWLGEVEGLQVSFDAAMAKLNSLKRAPTDGRPQLVDLGIPVFTDHALPPQSETGETGLQA
;
A
#
# COMPACT_ATOMS: atom_id res chain seq x y z
N MET A 1 -11.72 6.12 -11.45
CA MET A 1 -11.82 6.64 -10.06
C MET A 1 -13.27 6.98 -9.81
N ASP A 2 -13.84 6.56 -8.67
CA ASP A 2 -15.25 6.81 -8.34
C ASP A 2 -15.43 8.28 -7.86
N PRO A 3 -16.26 9.09 -8.56
CA PRO A 3 -16.48 10.50 -8.21
C PRO A 3 -17.12 10.71 -6.82
N HIS A 4 -17.75 9.69 -6.25
CA HIS A 4 -18.39 9.76 -4.93
C HIS A 4 -17.42 9.64 -3.75
N GLN A 5 -16.16 9.26 -3.99
CA GLN A 5 -15.19 9.07 -2.90
C GLN A 5 -14.75 10.37 -2.23
N ARG A 6 -14.65 11.47 -2.98
CA ARG A 6 -14.12 12.73 -2.45
C ARG A 6 -15.06 13.39 -1.42
N PRO A 7 -16.38 13.54 -1.68
CA PRO A 7 -17.31 14.05 -0.67
C PRO A 7 -17.30 13.19 0.60
N ARG A 8 -17.35 11.87 0.46
CA ARG A 8 -17.32 10.94 1.60
C ARG A 8 -16.07 11.08 2.45
N LEU A 9 -14.91 11.29 1.82
CA LEU A 9 -13.65 11.44 2.53
C LEU A 9 -13.58 12.76 3.33
N LEU A 10 -14.19 13.83 2.80
CA LEU A 10 -14.30 15.10 3.52
C LEU A 10 -15.17 14.95 4.78
N GLU A 11 -16.28 14.21 4.71
CA GLU A 11 -17.11 13.89 5.87
C GLU A 11 -16.31 13.15 6.95
N ILE A 12 -15.53 12.14 6.56
CA ILE A 12 -14.69 11.36 7.47
C ILE A 12 -13.65 12.26 8.14
N ILE A 13 -12.99 13.14 7.37
CA ILE A 13 -11.99 14.09 7.89
C ILE A 13 -12.63 15.03 8.91
N GLN A 14 -13.84 15.54 8.63
CA GLN A 14 -14.55 16.41 9.56
C GLN A 14 -14.91 15.68 10.86
N ASN A 15 -15.47 14.48 10.77
CA ASN A 15 -15.81 13.68 11.95
C ASN A 15 -14.57 13.32 12.79
N LEU A 16 -13.44 13.01 12.15
CA LEU A 16 -12.18 12.73 12.86
C LEU A 16 -11.69 13.96 13.64
N ARG A 17 -11.82 15.18 13.10
CA ARG A 17 -11.46 16.41 13.82
C ARG A 17 -12.30 16.63 15.08
N GLU A 18 -13.59 16.35 14.98
CA GLU A 18 -14.52 16.44 16.12
C GLU A 18 -14.11 15.44 17.20
N ARG A 19 -13.92 14.16 16.82
CA ARG A 19 -13.49 13.11 17.76
C ARG A 19 -12.13 13.38 18.40
N ILE A 20 -11.18 13.95 17.66
CA ILE A 20 -9.88 14.35 18.22
C ILE A 20 -10.07 15.45 19.27
N THR A 21 -10.91 16.44 19.00
CA THR A 21 -11.22 17.53 19.93
C THR A 21 -11.84 16.98 21.21
N GLU A 22 -12.82 16.09 21.09
CA GLU A 22 -13.46 15.43 22.23
C GLU A 22 -12.48 14.58 23.04
N ALA A 23 -11.68 13.75 22.39
CA ALA A 23 -10.71 12.89 23.06
C ALA A 23 -9.65 13.71 23.81
N ARG A 24 -9.19 14.84 23.24
CA ARG A 24 -8.30 15.78 23.94
C ARG A 24 -8.98 16.42 25.15
N GLY A 25 -10.22 16.87 25.00
CA GLY A 25 -10.99 17.48 26.10
C GLY A 25 -11.25 16.52 27.27
N ASN A 26 -11.41 15.22 26.97
CA ASN A 26 -11.63 14.17 27.97
C ASN A 26 -10.35 13.49 28.48
N GLY A 27 -9.18 13.89 27.97
CA GLY A 27 -7.90 13.30 28.39
C GLY A 27 -7.65 11.86 27.89
N TRP A 28 -8.36 11.41 26.85
CA TRP A 28 -8.19 10.09 26.25
C TRP A 28 -6.99 10.05 25.30
N LEU A 29 -5.78 10.17 25.86
CA LEU A 29 -4.54 10.29 25.09
C LEU A 29 -4.32 9.15 24.08
N GLY A 30 -4.62 7.91 24.46
CA GLY A 30 -4.50 6.76 23.54
C GLY A 30 -5.46 6.82 22.34
N GLU A 31 -6.68 7.33 22.56
CA GLU A 31 -7.65 7.54 21.47
C GLU A 31 -7.20 8.69 20.55
N VAL A 32 -6.65 9.77 21.12
CA VAL A 32 -6.14 10.91 20.34
C VAL A 32 -5.08 10.46 19.34
N GLU A 33 -4.13 9.61 19.77
CA GLU A 33 -3.08 9.10 18.89
C GLU A 33 -3.66 8.29 17.72
N GLY A 34 -4.53 7.31 18.01
CA GLY A 34 -5.16 6.49 16.98
C GLY A 34 -6.04 7.30 16.01
N LEU A 35 -6.75 8.30 16.52
CA LEU A 35 -7.57 9.21 15.71
C LEU A 35 -6.71 10.11 14.82
N GLN A 36 -5.56 10.60 15.32
CA GLN A 36 -4.63 11.42 14.54
C GLN A 36 -4.02 10.62 13.38
N VAL A 37 -3.60 9.37 13.63
CA VAL A 37 -3.10 8.45 12.57
C VAL A 37 -4.17 8.26 11.49
N SER A 38 -5.42 8.03 11.89
CA SER A 38 -6.53 7.85 10.96
C SER A 38 -6.84 9.12 10.16
N PHE A 39 -6.75 10.28 10.80
CA PHE A 39 -6.93 11.59 10.16
C PHE A 39 -5.85 11.85 9.10
N ASP A 40 -4.58 11.59 9.44
CA ASP A 40 -3.46 11.77 8.52
C ASP A 40 -3.58 10.85 7.30
N ALA A 41 -4.01 9.60 7.51
CA ALA A 41 -4.29 8.65 6.43
C ALA A 41 -5.44 9.13 5.51
N ALA A 42 -6.53 9.66 6.09
CA ALA A 42 -7.64 10.20 5.32
C ALA A 42 -7.21 11.43 4.49
N MET A 43 -6.41 12.33 5.07
CA MET A 43 -5.83 13.48 4.38
C MET A 43 -4.89 13.06 3.24
N ALA A 44 -4.05 12.04 3.45
CA ALA A 44 -3.19 11.48 2.41
C ALA A 44 -4.02 10.94 1.24
N LYS A 45 -5.09 10.18 1.52
CA LYS A 45 -6.00 9.68 0.48
C LYS A 45 -6.67 10.81 -0.30
N LEU A 46 -7.08 11.90 0.36
CA LEU A 46 -7.68 13.06 -0.29
C LEU A 46 -6.68 13.75 -1.23
N ASN A 47 -5.43 13.89 -0.80
CA ASN A 47 -4.37 14.46 -1.62
C ASN A 47 -4.04 13.59 -2.83
N SER A 48 -4.04 12.25 -2.68
CA SER A 48 -3.88 11.32 -3.81
C SER A 48 -5.02 11.45 -4.81
N LEU A 49 -6.27 11.57 -4.35
CA LEU A 49 -7.42 11.80 -5.24
C LEU A 49 -7.34 13.14 -5.99
N LYS A 50 -6.80 14.19 -5.37
CA LYS A 50 -6.56 15.48 -6.04
C LYS A 50 -5.47 15.42 -7.12
N ARG A 51 -4.50 14.51 -6.97
CA ARG A 51 -3.38 14.33 -7.91
C ARG A 51 -3.75 13.42 -9.08
N ALA A 52 -4.76 12.56 -8.93
CA ALA A 52 -5.18 11.64 -9.98
C ALA A 52 -5.66 12.42 -11.23
N PRO A 53 -5.24 12.02 -12.45
CA PRO A 53 -5.72 12.62 -13.69
C PRO A 53 -7.25 12.57 -13.76
N THR A 54 -7.87 13.70 -14.09
CA THR A 54 -9.34 13.83 -14.18
C THR A 54 -9.91 13.03 -15.36
N ASP A 55 -9.06 12.67 -16.31
CA ASP A 55 -9.38 12.03 -17.58
C ASP A 55 -9.69 10.52 -17.46
N GLY A 56 -9.79 9.99 -16.23
CA GLY A 56 -10.12 8.60 -15.96
C GLY A 56 -9.01 7.59 -16.28
N ARG A 57 -7.87 8.05 -16.82
CA ARG A 57 -6.72 7.20 -17.11
C ARG A 57 -6.08 6.74 -15.80
N PRO A 58 -5.89 5.42 -15.59
CA PRO A 58 -5.11 4.92 -14.47
C PRO A 58 -3.73 5.58 -14.47
N GLN A 59 -3.28 6.04 -13.30
CA GLN A 59 -1.87 6.42 -13.15
C GLN A 59 -1.05 5.16 -13.39
N LEU A 60 -0.22 5.16 -14.43
CA LEU A 60 0.63 4.03 -14.77
C LEU A 60 1.65 3.86 -13.63
N VAL A 61 1.42 2.88 -12.77
CA VAL A 61 2.38 2.45 -11.75
C VAL A 61 3.22 1.34 -12.34
N ASP A 62 4.49 1.63 -12.57
CA ASP A 62 5.46 0.59 -12.93
C ASP A 62 5.77 -0.23 -11.68
N LEU A 63 5.28 -1.46 -11.65
CA LEU A 63 5.47 -2.39 -10.53
C LEU A 63 6.70 -3.28 -10.71
N GLY A 64 7.47 -3.13 -11.80
CA GLY A 64 8.56 -4.03 -12.15
C GLY A 64 8.09 -5.48 -12.37
N ILE A 65 8.95 -6.32 -12.95
CA ILE A 65 8.72 -7.77 -12.99
C ILE A 65 9.46 -8.38 -11.79
N PRO A 66 8.77 -9.10 -10.88
CA PRO A 66 9.46 -9.80 -9.81
C PRO A 66 10.33 -10.91 -10.42
N VAL A 67 11.66 -10.76 -10.30
CA VAL A 67 12.62 -11.80 -10.68
C VAL A 67 12.73 -12.77 -9.51
N PHE A 68 12.07 -13.92 -9.62
CA PHE A 68 12.31 -15.04 -8.71
C PHE A 68 13.51 -15.82 -9.22
N THR A 69 14.68 -15.63 -8.62
CA THR A 69 15.83 -16.51 -8.82
C THR A 69 15.56 -17.84 -8.11
N ASP A 70 15.12 -18.84 -8.87
CA ASP A 70 15.11 -20.23 -8.44
C ASP A 70 16.56 -20.70 -8.27
N HIS A 71 17.03 -20.75 -7.03
CA HIS A 71 18.36 -21.25 -6.69
C HIS A 71 18.34 -22.79 -6.75
N ALA A 72 18.28 -23.35 -7.96
CA ALA A 72 18.59 -24.76 -8.16
C ALA A 72 20.11 -24.96 -8.03
N LEU A 73 20.54 -25.63 -6.96
CA LEU A 73 21.92 -26.05 -6.74
C LEU A 73 22.39 -26.91 -7.93
N PRO A 74 23.59 -26.68 -8.50
CA PRO A 74 24.07 -27.51 -9.60
C PRO A 74 24.24 -28.97 -9.15
N PRO A 75 23.82 -29.96 -9.96
CA PRO A 75 23.99 -31.36 -9.63
C PRO A 75 25.49 -31.69 -9.51
N GLN A 76 25.85 -32.30 -8.39
CA GLN A 76 27.17 -32.88 -8.18
C GLN A 76 27.32 -34.06 -9.15
N SER A 77 28.31 -34.00 -10.03
CA SER A 77 28.59 -35.05 -11.03
C SER A 77 29.09 -36.32 -10.33
N GLU A 78 28.19 -37.27 -10.11
CA GLU A 78 28.50 -38.61 -9.62
C GLU A 78 28.40 -39.64 -10.76
N THR A 79 29.57 -40.12 -11.18
CA THR A 79 29.91 -41.52 -11.54
C THR A 79 29.45 -42.17 -12.86
N GLY A 80 30.40 -42.91 -13.47
CA GLY A 80 30.16 -44.15 -14.23
C GLY A 80 30.26 -44.01 -15.74
N GLU A 81 31.34 -44.47 -16.41
CA GLU A 81 31.51 -45.85 -16.92
C GLU A 81 30.37 -46.22 -17.90
N THR A 82 30.53 -46.44 -19.21
CA THR A 82 31.37 -47.42 -19.92
C THR A 82 31.10 -47.27 -21.44
N GLY A 83 32.11 -47.54 -22.29
CA GLY A 83 31.83 -48.22 -23.57
C GLY A 83 32.31 -47.57 -24.87
N LEU A 84 33.54 -47.93 -25.27
CA LEU A 84 33.93 -48.48 -26.58
C LEU A 84 33.46 -47.78 -27.88
N GLN A 85 34.42 -47.25 -28.66
CA GLN A 85 34.78 -47.76 -30.00
C GLN A 85 35.79 -46.85 -30.73
N ALA A 86 36.99 -47.37 -30.98
CA ALA A 86 37.70 -47.37 -32.27
C ALA A 86 38.88 -48.35 -32.18
#